data_AF-A0A328A0V2-F1
#
_entry.id   AF-A0A328A0V2-F1
#
_cell.length_a   1.000
_cell.length_b   1.000
_cell.length_c   1.000
_cell.angle_alpha   90.00
_cell.angle_beta   90.00
_cell.angle_gamma   90.00
#
_symmetry.space_group_name_H-M   'P 1'
#
loop_
_entity.id
_entity.type
_entity.pdbx_description
1 polymer ?
#
loop_
_entity_poly.entity_id
_entity_poly.type
_entity_poly.pdbx_seq_one_letter_code
_entity_poly.pdbx_strand_id
1 'polypeptide(L)' 'MKAFTKGLIVIIMLSLIMIVSLVATERYFNQQEIDILVEGAESRNLDYELIITNELTKAYKFEAKSS' A
#
# COMPACT_ATOMS: atom_id res chain seq x y z
N MET A 1 -34.91 -0.97 20.14
CA MET A 1 -33.87 -2.01 19.87
C MET A 1 -33.62 -2.25 18.37
N LYS A 2 -34.61 -2.61 17.53
CA LYS A 2 -34.36 -2.93 16.10
C LYS A 2 -33.70 -1.82 15.26
N ALA A 3 -34.05 -0.55 15.46
CA ALA A 3 -33.44 0.57 14.73
C ALA A 3 -31.98 0.81 15.10
N PHE A 4 -31.64 0.64 16.38
CA PHE A 4 -30.26 0.75 16.88
C PHE A 4 -29.35 -0.33 16.28
N THR A 5 -29.84 -1.58 16.20
CA THR A 5 -29.11 -2.68 15.56
C THR A 5 -28.86 -2.43 14.07
N LYS A 6 -29.84 -1.86 13.35
CA LYS A 6 -29.68 -1.49 11.93
C LYS A 6 -28.63 -0.39 11.74
N GLY A 7 -28.66 0.64 12.58
CA GLY A 7 -27.66 1.71 12.55
C GLY A 7 -26.24 1.18 12.82
N LEU A 8 -26.12 0.28 13.80
CA LEU A 8 -24.83 -0.36 14.12
C LEU A 8 -24.28 -1.18 12.94
N ILE A 9 -25.12 -1.94 12.25
CA ILE A 9 -24.70 -2.72 11.06
C ILE A 9 -24.17 -1.79 9.97
N VAL A 10 -24.85 -0.67 9.69
CA VAL A 10 -24.40 0.30 8.68
C VAL A 10 -23.05 0.90 9.06
N ILE A 11 -22.85 1.27 10.32
CA ILE A 11 -21.57 1.81 10.80
C ILE A 11 -20.45 0.79 10.60
N ILE A 12 -20.66 -0.48 11.00
CA ILE A 12 -19.67 -1.55 10.82
C ILE A 12 -19.31 -1.73 9.34
N MET A 13 -20.31 -1.75 8.46
CA MET A 13 -20.08 -1.88 7.01
C MET A 13 -19.28 -0.71 6.45
N LEU A 14 -19.61 0.53 6.84
CA LEU A 14 -18.87 1.72 6.41
C LEU A 14 -17.44 1.71 6.95
N SER A 15 -17.22 1.29 8.19
CA SER A 15 -15.89 1.15 8.77
C SER A 15 -15.05 0.10 8.02
N LEU A 16 -15.64 -1.04 7.66
CA LEU A 16 -14.96 -2.06 6.87
C LEU A 16 -14.57 -1.54 5.49
N ILE A 17 -15.49 -0.85 4.80
CA ILE A 17 -15.20 -0.21 3.50
C ILE A 17 -14.04 0.78 3.64
N MET A 18 -14.07 1.64 4.67
CA MET A 18 -13.02 2.61 4.92
C MET A 18 -11.65 1.95 5.14
N ILE A 19 -11.58 0.88 5.93
CA ILE A 19 -10.33 0.14 6.18
C ILE A 19 -9.79 -0.45 4.87
N VAL A 20 -10.65 -1.10 4.07
CA VAL A 20 -10.26 -1.67 2.78
C VAL A 20 -9.76 -0.58 1.84
N SER A 21 -10.44 0.57 1.77
CA SER A 21 -10.02 1.71 0.96
C SER A 21 -8.66 2.23 1.39
N LEU A 22 -8.40 2.39 2.70
CA LEU A 22 -7.11 2.86 3.20
C LEU A 22 -5.97 1.91 2.80
N VAL A 23 -6.16 0.61 2.98
CA VAL A 23 -5.17 -0.41 2.58
C VAL A 23 -4.93 -0.39 1.07
N ALA A 24 -5.99 -0.25 0.27
CA ALA A 24 -5.88 -0.17 -1.18
C ALA A 24 -5.13 1.10 -1.63
N THR A 25 -5.39 2.24 -0.98
CA THR A 25 -4.70 3.49 -1.23
C THR A 25 -3.22 3.39 -0.88
N GLU A 26 -2.87 2.87 0.29
CA GLU A 26 -1.48 2.65 0.69
C GLU A 26 -0.75 1.74 -0.30
N ARG A 27 -1.40 0.63 -0.69
CA ARG A 27 -0.88 -0.28 -1.71
C ARG A 27 -0.62 0.39 -3.04
N TYR A 28 -1.57 1.20 -3.52
CA TYR A 28 -1.48 1.87 -4.81
C TYR A 28 -0.31 2.88 -4.84
N PHE A 29 -0.15 3.67 -3.79
CA PHE A 29 0.94 4.64 -3.72
C PHE A 29 2.31 3.97 -3.52
N ASN A 30 2.40 2.94 -2.66
CA ASN A 30 3.64 2.20 -2.48
C ASN A 30 4.10 1.54 -3.79
N GLN A 31 3.17 0.94 -4.55
CA GLN A 31 3.51 0.34 -5.84
C GLN A 31 4.02 1.39 -6.84
N GLN A 32 3.35 2.54 -6.95
CA GLN A 32 3.81 3.61 -7.85
C GLN A 32 5.20 4.12 -7.46
N GLU A 33 5.48 4.27 -6.17
CA GLU A 33 6.81 4.72 -5.71
C GLU A 33 7.89 3.67 -6.02
N ILE A 34 7.61 2.38 -5.81
CA ILE A 34 8.49 1.28 -6.21
C ILE A 34 8.80 1.37 -7.71
N ASP A 35 7.78 1.51 -8.55
CA ASP A 35 7.95 1.54 -10.00
C ASP A 35 8.87 2.71 -10.42
N ILE A 36 8.67 3.89 -9.83
CA ILE A 36 9.51 5.08 -10.06
C ILE A 36 10.96 4.84 -9.62
N LEU A 37 11.17 4.22 -8.46
CA LEU A 37 12.51 3.96 -7.92
C LEU A 37 13.27 2.93 -8.77
N VAL A 38 12.59 1.87 -9.19
CA VAL A 38 13.13 0.85 -10.09
C VAL A 38 13.50 1.45 -11.44
N GLU A 39 12.58 2.17 -12.08
CA GLU A 39 12.85 2.86 -13.35
C GLU A 39 14.01 3.86 -13.22
N GLY A 40 14.07 4.58 -12.10
CA GLY A 40 15.16 5.50 -11.78
C GLY A 40 16.53 4.82 -11.63
N ALA A 41 16.58 3.63 -11.04
CA ALA A 41 17.82 2.86 -10.91
C ALA A 41 18.23 2.24 -12.26
N GLU A 42 17.29 1.64 -12.98
CA GLU A 42 17.52 1.03 -14.30
C GLU A 42 18.00 2.06 -15.32
N SER A 43 17.37 3.23 -15.38
CA SER A 43 17.78 4.32 -16.30
C SER A 43 19.19 4.86 -16.03
N ARG A 44 19.72 4.65 -14.81
CA ARG A 44 21.06 5.07 -14.39
C ARG A 44 22.07 3.91 -14.39
N ASN A 45 21.65 2.71 -14.79
CA ASN A 45 22.44 1.47 -14.68
C ASN A 45 22.99 1.26 -13.25
N LEU A 46 22.16 1.52 -12.24
CA LEU A 46 22.49 1.25 -10.84
C LEU A 46 21.92 -0.10 -10.42
N ASP A 47 22.72 -0.86 -9.68
CA ASP A 47 22.21 -2.02 -8.96
C ASP A 47 21.28 -1.55 -7.83
N TYR A 48 20.27 -2.34 -7.50
CA TYR A 48 19.36 -2.04 -6.40
C TYR A 48 18.87 -3.29 -5.69
N GLU A 49 18.41 -3.10 -4.46
CA GLU A 49 17.74 -4.12 -3.66
C GLU A 49 16.35 -3.61 -3.25
N LEU A 50 15.33 -4.39 -3.59
CA LEU A 50 13.94 -4.12 -3.24
C LEU A 50 13.43 -5.27 -2.38
N ILE A 51 13.01 -4.96 -1.15
CA ILE A 51 12.44 -5.93 -0.21
C ILE A 51 11.02 -5.49 0.12
N ILE A 52 10.04 -6.28 -0.28
CA ILE A 52 8.65 -6.09 0.16
C ILE A 52 8.54 -6.57 1.61
N THR A 53 8.21 -5.65 2.51
CA THR A 53 8.09 -5.92 3.96
C THR A 53 6.65 -6.21 4.36
N ASN A 54 5.67 -5.76 3.58
CA ASN A 54 4.26 -6.09 3.77
C ASN A 54 3.59 -6.36 2.42
N GLU A 55 3.13 -7.58 2.19
CA GLU A 55 2.49 -7.96 0.92
C GLU A 55 1.10 -7.34 0.71
N LEU A 56 0.39 -6.98 1.77
CA LEU A 56 -0.96 -6.41 1.67
C LEU A 56 -0.89 -4.96 1.18
N THR A 57 -0.06 -4.13 1.82
CA THR A 57 0.09 -2.71 1.48
C THR A 57 1.25 -2.45 0.54
N LYS A 58 1.99 -3.48 0.11
CA LYS A 58 3.23 -3.34 -0.67
C LYS A 58 4.26 -2.43 -0.01
N ALA A 59 4.22 -2.27 1.32
CA ALA A 59 5.25 -1.56 2.04
C ALA A 59 6.61 -2.21 1.77
N TYR A 60 7.64 -1.40 1.56
CA TYR A 60 8.90 -1.87 1.01
C TYR A 60 10.08 -1.14 1.62
N LYS A 61 11.26 -1.71 1.41
CA LYS A 61 12.56 -1.04 1.56
C LYS A 61 13.27 -1.09 0.23
N PHE A 62 13.84 0.03 -0.18
CA PHE A 62 14.57 0.16 -1.42
C PHE A 62 15.95 0.74 -1.12
N GLU A 63 16.99 0.08 -1.61
CA GLU A 63 18.38 0.52 -1.48
C GLU A 63 19.05 0.47 -2.85
N ALA A 64 19.43 1.63 -3.38
CA ALA A 64 20.27 1.72 -4.56
C ALA A 64 21.73 1.47 -4.16
N LYS A 65 22.41 0.57 -4.88
CA LYS A 65 23.82 0.23 -4.70
C LYS A 65 24.64 1.03 -5.71
N SER A 66 25.42 1.98 -5.21
CA SER A 66 26.54 2.53 -5.95
C SER A 66 27.70 1.55 -5.83
N SER A 67 28.24 1.07 -6.95
CA SER A 67 29.63 0.58 -6.96
C SER A 67 30.60 1.70 -6.58
#